data_AF-A0A7S2RDI3-F1
#
_entry.id   AF-A0A7S2RDI3-F1
#
_cell.length_a   1.000
_cell.length_b   1.000
_cell.length_c   1.000
_cell.angle_alpha   90.00
_cell.angle_beta   90.00
_cell.angle_gamma   90.00
#
_symmetry.space_group_name_H-M   'P 1'
#
loop_
_entity.id
_entity.type
_entity.pdbx_description
1 polymer ?
#
loop_
_entity_poly.entity_id
_entity_poly.type
_entity_poly.pdbx_seq_one_letter_code
_entity_poly.pdbx_strand_id
1 'polypeptide(L)'
;MWPRIAGLYNVLLCVTAVIVVLPFTSNLNSVEAFGGCSPLATKQRSFVTRLNNNAQPKGCAAQPLEKKKVVVFGAGGYLGAVIFGFIQRASSLYGTGLLGGSSSPRAMGATGITLQELNRVLIREFKLAFAGEDLCRLNNMQDVEHIQARLKGMNAAVIGTVYQLETRSVSGNTYEKSPNDKTLEFYLDYKYAANPTEANDDLETHLTLFQNTVDACKLAGLEKLVVIETPQTPKTKRFSDILESAQIPFTYIHASGEHVRTSPYSFESGIQSKDLVITKNLLKSGDWIDYLWEQRASKKKSTTPNTIAREDIAAVVVQSLLSLDWKTNCSLEISSNGDKNEEDAVAKTKRSTKPVKTDRDWCVGVSVVAQKLSSN
;
A
#
# COMPACT_ATOMS: atom_id res chain seq x y z
N MET A 1 43.16 -21.84 48.40
CA MET A 1 43.67 -21.04 49.54
C MET A 1 43.10 -19.64 49.43
N TRP A 2 42.47 -19.19 50.53
CA TRP A 2 41.71 -17.94 50.76
C TRP A 2 42.61 -16.68 50.86
N PRO A 3 42.10 -15.42 51.01
CA PRO A 3 40.76 -14.99 51.47
C PRO A 3 40.06 -13.88 50.62
N ARG A 4 38.75 -13.96 50.35
CA ARG A 4 37.60 -13.33 51.05
C ARG A 4 37.90 -12.18 52.04
N ILE A 5 37.47 -10.97 51.68
CA ILE A 5 37.13 -9.89 52.63
C ILE A 5 35.72 -9.40 52.31
N ALA A 6 34.86 -9.45 53.33
CA ALA A 6 33.55 -8.84 53.40
C ALA A 6 33.66 -7.45 54.04
N GLY A 7 32.73 -6.53 53.71
CA GLY A 7 32.65 -5.22 54.36
C GLY A 7 31.48 -4.38 53.86
N LEU A 8 30.36 -4.45 54.58
CA LEU A 8 29.19 -3.58 54.52
C LEU A 8 29.55 -2.08 54.61
N TYR A 9 28.81 -1.20 53.92
CA TYR A 9 28.21 0.02 54.52
C TYR A 9 27.05 0.55 53.66
N ASN A 10 25.88 0.66 54.29
CA ASN A 10 24.73 1.45 53.88
C ASN A 10 25.08 2.94 53.77
N VAL A 11 24.68 3.63 52.70
CA VAL A 11 24.12 5.00 52.80
C VAL A 11 23.05 5.20 51.72
N LEU A 12 21.85 5.41 52.24
CA LEU A 12 20.63 5.89 51.60
C LEU A 12 20.83 7.35 51.11
N LEU A 13 20.51 7.65 49.85
CA LEU A 13 20.20 9.03 49.44
C LEU A 13 19.20 9.03 48.28
N CYS A 14 17.93 9.12 48.66
CA CYS A 14 16.84 9.63 47.82
C CYS A 14 17.13 11.10 47.50
N VAL A 15 17.19 11.45 46.22
CA VAL A 15 17.03 12.84 45.77
C VAL A 15 15.87 12.87 44.77
N THR A 16 14.70 13.17 45.30
CA THR A 16 13.52 13.64 44.56
C THR A 16 13.81 15.03 44.00
N ALA A 17 13.92 15.16 42.68
CA ALA A 17 13.90 16.44 42.00
C ALA A 17 12.44 16.81 41.67
N VAL A 18 11.87 17.70 42.48
CA VAL A 18 10.61 18.39 42.21
C VAL A 18 10.91 19.59 41.32
N ILE A 19 10.51 19.55 40.05
CA ILE A 19 10.50 20.74 39.20
C ILE A 19 9.15 21.41 39.38
N VAL A 20 9.18 22.53 40.09
CA VAL A 20 8.06 23.44 40.31
C VAL A 20 7.81 24.22 39.02
N VAL A 21 6.59 24.12 38.50
CA VAL A 21 6.02 24.98 37.46
C VAL A 21 5.59 26.30 38.10
N LEU A 22 6.05 27.44 37.58
CA LEU A 22 5.46 28.75 37.85
C LEU A 22 5.07 29.46 36.54
N PRO A 23 3.95 30.21 36.53
CA PRO A 23 3.35 30.74 35.32
C PRO A 23 3.93 32.12 34.97
N PHE A 24 4.25 32.32 33.69
CA PHE A 24 4.52 33.65 33.15
C PHE A 24 3.24 34.19 32.52
N THR A 25 2.59 35.11 33.22
CA THR A 25 1.58 36.01 32.67
C THR A 25 2.22 37.38 32.48
N SER A 26 2.20 37.90 31.26
CA SER A 26 2.35 39.33 31.01
C SER A 26 1.36 39.76 29.93
N ASN A 27 0.30 40.43 30.38
CA ASN A 27 -0.58 41.30 29.61
C ASN A 27 0.17 42.61 29.37
N LEU A 28 0.24 43.10 28.13
CA LEU A 28 0.42 44.53 27.83
C LEU A 28 -0.34 44.86 26.55
N ASN A 29 -1.26 45.82 26.70
CA ASN A 29 -2.14 46.36 25.67
C ASN A 29 -1.42 47.33 24.72
N SER A 30 -1.90 47.33 23.48
CA SER A 30 -2.16 48.45 22.56
C SER A 30 -1.11 49.58 22.41
N VAL A 31 -0.54 49.67 21.22
CA VAL A 31 -0.42 50.94 20.48
C VAL A 31 -0.79 50.66 19.02
N GLU A 32 -1.81 51.34 18.53
CA GLU A 32 -2.17 51.42 17.12
C GLU A 32 -1.26 52.41 16.38
N ALA A 33 -0.98 52.10 15.11
CA ALA A 33 -1.24 52.96 13.95
C ALA A 33 -0.08 53.16 12.95
N PHE A 34 -0.51 53.11 11.68
CA PHE A 34 0.10 53.58 10.42
C PHE A 34 1.11 52.69 9.68
N GLY A 35 0.65 52.16 8.54
CA GLY A 35 1.51 51.64 7.48
C GLY A 35 0.82 50.64 6.55
N GLY A 36 -0.21 51.07 5.83
CA GLY A 36 -1.01 50.22 4.95
C GLY A 36 -0.20 49.58 3.81
N CYS A 37 -0.40 48.28 3.63
CA CYS A 37 -0.16 47.60 2.36
C CYS A 37 -1.32 46.61 2.16
N SER A 38 -2.16 46.90 1.18
CA SER A 38 -3.39 46.17 0.84
C SER A 38 -3.13 44.67 0.66
N PRO A 39 -3.92 43.77 1.27
CA PRO A 39 -3.90 42.38 0.85
C PRO A 39 -4.69 42.30 -0.46
N LEU A 40 -3.98 42.18 -1.59
CA LEU A 40 -4.58 41.62 -2.79
C LEU A 40 -5.19 40.27 -2.37
N ALA A 41 -6.51 40.18 -2.50
CA ALA A 41 -7.26 38.97 -2.25
C ALA A 41 -6.79 37.89 -3.22
N THR A 42 -5.75 37.14 -2.82
CA THR A 42 -5.37 35.92 -3.49
C THR A 42 -6.49 34.93 -3.20
N LYS A 43 -7.44 34.86 -4.13
CA LYS A 43 -8.47 33.83 -4.22
C LYS A 43 -7.78 32.48 -4.03
N GLN A 44 -7.78 31.95 -2.81
CA GLN A 44 -7.50 30.55 -2.54
C GLN A 44 -8.61 29.78 -3.24
N ARG A 45 -8.38 29.47 -4.52
CA ARG A 45 -9.14 28.46 -5.23
C ARG A 45 -8.75 27.13 -4.59
N SER A 46 -9.50 26.75 -3.56
CA SER A 46 -9.60 25.37 -3.11
C SER A 46 -10.11 24.55 -4.30
N PHE A 47 -9.17 24.06 -5.10
CA PHE A 47 -9.48 23.23 -6.26
C PHE A 47 -9.59 21.79 -5.76
N VAL A 48 -10.72 21.51 -5.13
CA VAL A 48 -11.31 20.17 -5.15
C VAL A 48 -11.32 19.77 -6.62
N THR A 49 -10.70 18.64 -6.95
CA THR A 49 -10.93 17.95 -8.22
C THR A 49 -12.44 17.92 -8.40
N ARG A 50 -12.99 18.79 -9.27
CA ARG A 50 -14.44 18.84 -9.55
C ARG A 50 -14.79 17.55 -10.29
N LEU A 51 -14.94 16.47 -9.54
CA LEU A 51 -15.73 15.32 -9.89
C LEU A 51 -17.18 15.79 -9.81
N ASN A 52 -17.64 16.43 -10.89
CA ASN A 52 -19.05 16.70 -11.05
C ASN A 52 -19.68 15.42 -11.61
N ASN A 53 -20.30 14.63 -10.72
CA ASN A 53 -21.59 13.99 -10.93
C ASN A 53 -21.99 13.20 -9.67
N ASN A 54 -22.77 13.85 -8.79
CA ASN A 54 -23.72 13.33 -7.79
C ASN A 54 -23.33 12.24 -6.77
N ALA A 55 -22.12 11.68 -6.78
CA ALA A 55 -21.66 10.81 -5.70
C ALA A 55 -20.96 11.66 -4.62
N GLN A 56 -21.42 11.59 -3.37
CA GLN A 56 -20.62 12.10 -2.25
C GLN A 56 -19.21 11.48 -2.31
N PRO A 57 -18.14 12.26 -2.10
CA PRO A 57 -16.80 11.70 -2.10
C PRO A 57 -16.73 10.61 -1.01
N LYS A 58 -16.21 9.43 -1.38
CA LYS A 58 -16.01 8.27 -0.50
C LYS A 58 -14.52 7.97 -0.38
N GLY A 59 -14.15 7.13 0.57
CA GLY A 59 -12.76 6.75 0.84
C GLY A 59 -11.96 7.84 1.56
N CYS A 60 -10.64 7.69 1.62
CA CYS A 60 -9.82 8.64 2.38
C CYS A 60 -9.75 10.02 1.73
N ALA A 61 -9.97 10.14 0.41
CA ALA A 61 -10.02 11.44 -0.27
C ALA A 61 -11.27 12.27 0.11
N ALA A 62 -12.30 11.64 0.71
CA ALA A 62 -13.48 12.34 1.22
C ALA A 62 -13.19 13.22 2.45
N GLN A 63 -12.20 12.82 3.25
CA GLN A 63 -11.78 13.54 4.45
C GLN A 63 -10.26 13.80 4.40
N PRO A 64 -9.78 14.73 3.55
CA PRO A 64 -8.35 14.93 3.34
C PRO A 64 -7.55 15.36 4.57
N LEU A 65 -8.23 15.89 5.59
CA LEU A 65 -7.65 16.29 6.87
C LEU A 65 -7.43 15.08 7.80
N GLU A 66 -8.23 14.02 7.66
CA GLU A 66 -8.11 12.77 8.42
C GLU A 66 -7.13 11.83 7.71
N LYS A 67 -5.86 12.18 7.79
CA LYS A 67 -4.78 11.49 7.07
C LYS A 67 -4.66 10.01 7.48
N LYS A 68 -4.90 9.11 6.53
CA LYS A 68 -4.80 7.65 6.70
C LYS A 68 -3.40 7.15 6.37
N LYS A 69 -2.89 6.25 7.22
CA LYS A 69 -1.59 5.58 7.08
C LYS A 69 -1.77 4.21 6.46
N VAL A 70 -0.96 3.88 5.46
CA VAL A 70 -1.07 2.63 4.71
C VAL A 70 0.22 1.83 4.80
N VAL A 71 0.09 0.53 5.05
CA VAL A 71 1.19 -0.44 5.03
C VAL A 71 1.08 -1.32 3.78
N VAL A 72 2.22 -1.68 3.19
CA VAL A 72 2.33 -2.55 2.02
C VAL A 72 3.16 -3.77 2.41
N PHE A 73 2.55 -4.95 2.35
CA PHE A 73 3.22 -6.22 2.58
C PHE A 73 3.92 -6.71 1.31
N GLY A 74 5.16 -7.19 1.45
CA GLY A 74 5.94 -7.72 0.34
C GLY A 74 6.40 -6.62 -0.61
N ALA A 75 6.68 -5.42 -0.07
CA ALA A 75 7.08 -4.24 -0.85
C ALA A 75 8.40 -4.41 -1.62
N GLY A 76 9.18 -5.45 -1.32
CA GLY A 76 10.38 -5.80 -2.11
C GLY A 76 10.06 -6.48 -3.44
N GLY A 77 8.82 -6.97 -3.63
CA GLY A 77 8.35 -7.47 -4.92
C GLY A 77 8.00 -6.31 -5.85
N TYR A 78 8.04 -6.55 -7.17
CA TYR A 78 7.83 -5.50 -8.15
C TYR A 78 6.46 -4.81 -8.00
N LEU A 79 5.38 -5.58 -7.89
CA LEU A 79 4.04 -5.03 -7.70
C LEU A 79 3.93 -4.26 -6.37
N GLY A 80 4.47 -4.82 -5.29
CA GLY A 80 4.51 -4.15 -3.98
C GLY A 80 5.28 -2.83 -4.01
N ALA A 81 6.42 -2.79 -4.70
CA ALA A 81 7.23 -1.59 -4.84
C ALA A 81 6.53 -0.49 -5.67
N VAL A 82 5.85 -0.86 -6.76
CA VAL A 82 5.08 0.09 -7.56
C VAL A 82 3.89 0.65 -6.77
N ILE A 83 3.18 -0.20 -6.01
CA ILE A 83 2.11 0.25 -5.10
C ILE A 83 2.67 1.22 -4.06
N PHE A 84 3.79 0.89 -3.42
CA PHE A 84 4.45 1.76 -2.46
C PHE A 84 4.81 3.13 -3.07
N GLY A 85 5.41 3.15 -4.26
CA GLY A 85 5.77 4.37 -4.97
C GLY A 85 4.57 5.24 -5.31
N PHE A 86 3.45 4.63 -5.74
CA PHE A 86 2.21 5.37 -5.97
C PHE A 86 1.58 5.91 -4.69
N ILE A 87 1.59 5.15 -3.59
CA ILE A 87 1.12 5.67 -2.29
C ILE A 87 2.01 6.84 -1.84
N GLN A 88 3.33 6.75 -2.01
CA GLN A 88 4.26 7.82 -1.66
C GLN A 88 3.97 9.10 -2.46
N ARG A 89 3.74 8.99 -3.79
CA ARG A 89 3.30 10.14 -4.60
C ARG A 89 1.91 10.65 -4.22
N ALA A 90 0.93 9.77 -4.01
CA ALA A 90 -0.41 10.18 -3.61
C ALA A 90 -0.40 10.92 -2.27
N SER A 91 0.49 10.51 -1.37
CA SER A 91 0.66 11.12 -0.05
C SER A 91 1.33 12.50 -0.08
N SER A 92 2.13 12.80 -1.11
CA SER A 92 2.72 14.13 -1.29
C SER A 92 1.75 15.15 -1.88
N LEU A 93 0.61 14.69 -2.42
CA LEU A 93 -0.43 15.55 -2.94
C LEU A 93 -1.46 15.93 -1.87
N TYR A 94 -1.88 17.20 -1.90
CA TYR A 94 -3.00 17.66 -1.09
C TYR A 94 -4.31 17.05 -1.60
N GLY A 95 -5.24 16.75 -0.69
CA GLY A 95 -6.58 16.27 -1.07
C GLY A 95 -6.74 14.76 -1.17
N THR A 96 -5.67 13.97 -1.11
CA THR A 96 -5.76 12.50 -1.21
C THR A 96 -6.17 11.81 0.09
N GLY A 97 -6.07 12.49 1.24
CA GLY A 97 -6.31 11.88 2.54
C GLY A 97 -5.30 10.81 2.96
N LEU A 98 -4.25 10.57 2.17
CA LEU A 98 -3.13 9.70 2.56
C LEU A 98 -2.06 10.51 3.29
N LEU A 99 -1.49 9.91 4.35
CA LEU A 99 -0.40 10.51 5.10
C LEU A 99 0.94 10.18 4.46
N GLY A 100 1.70 11.23 4.12
CA GLY A 100 3.12 11.15 3.75
C GLY A 100 3.99 11.66 4.89
N GLY A 101 5.12 11.00 5.14
CA GLY A 101 6.11 11.43 6.14
C GLY A 101 6.64 10.28 6.98
N SER A 102 7.04 10.59 8.22
CA SER A 102 7.96 9.83 9.11
C SER A 102 7.61 8.38 9.47
N SER A 103 6.58 7.79 8.85
CA SER A 103 6.29 6.36 8.96
C SER A 103 5.25 5.83 7.95
N SER A 104 4.92 6.58 6.88
CA SER A 104 3.86 6.22 5.91
C SER A 104 4.18 6.76 4.50
N PRO A 105 4.04 5.94 3.43
CA PRO A 105 3.70 4.52 3.45
C PRO A 105 4.75 3.67 4.20
N ARG A 106 4.29 2.58 4.81
CA ARG A 106 5.15 1.62 5.51
C ARG A 106 5.34 0.37 4.64
N ALA A 107 6.58 0.00 4.38
CA ALA A 107 6.93 -1.28 3.79
C ALA A 107 7.08 -2.34 4.89
N MET A 108 6.51 -3.53 4.68
CA MET A 108 6.71 -4.70 5.53
C MET A 108 7.49 -5.76 4.75
N GLY A 109 8.46 -6.35 5.42
CA GLY A 109 9.41 -7.31 4.84
C GLY A 109 10.12 -8.10 5.93
N ALA A 110 10.73 -9.22 5.58
CA ALA A 110 11.37 -10.06 6.59
C ALA A 110 12.79 -9.61 6.93
N THR A 111 13.54 -9.12 5.93
CA THR A 111 14.96 -8.77 6.04
C THR A 111 15.27 -7.43 5.39
N GLY A 112 16.49 -6.91 5.60
CA GLY A 112 16.95 -5.68 4.94
C GLY A 112 16.94 -5.74 3.41
N ILE A 113 16.85 -6.93 2.81
CA ILE A 113 16.73 -7.12 1.36
C ILE A 113 15.46 -6.49 0.81
N THR A 114 14.35 -6.51 1.57
CA THR A 114 13.10 -5.87 1.16
C THR A 114 13.32 -4.40 0.79
N LEU A 115 14.11 -3.68 1.59
CA LEU A 115 14.40 -2.27 1.36
C LEU A 115 15.32 -2.05 0.14
N GLN A 116 16.29 -2.94 -0.07
CA GLN A 116 17.18 -2.90 -1.23
C GLN A 116 16.40 -3.06 -2.54
N GLU A 117 15.52 -4.06 -2.61
CA GLU A 117 14.72 -4.34 -3.81
C GLU A 117 13.63 -3.29 -4.04
N LEU A 118 13.00 -2.81 -2.96
CA LEU A 118 12.06 -1.68 -3.04
C LEU A 118 12.73 -0.46 -3.69
N ASN A 119 13.89 -0.05 -3.19
CA ASN A 119 14.60 1.12 -3.71
C ASN A 119 15.11 0.90 -5.14
N ARG A 120 15.43 -0.34 -5.53
CA ARG A 120 15.80 -0.67 -6.92
C ARG A 120 14.68 -0.33 -7.91
N VAL A 121 13.41 -0.58 -7.53
CA VAL A 121 12.26 -0.22 -8.36
C VAL A 121 11.97 1.27 -8.26
N LEU A 122 11.96 1.85 -7.05
CA LEU A 122 11.65 3.27 -6.85
C LEU A 122 12.58 4.18 -7.65
N ILE A 123 13.89 3.97 -7.59
CA ILE A 123 14.88 4.79 -8.29
C ILE A 123 14.69 4.76 -9.82
N ARG A 124 14.23 3.63 -10.37
CA ARG A 124 14.05 3.46 -11.82
C ARG A 124 12.71 4.01 -12.29
N GLU A 125 11.63 3.71 -11.58
CA GLU A 125 10.26 3.95 -12.04
C GLU A 125 9.67 5.29 -11.53
N PHE A 126 10.18 5.81 -10.40
CA PHE A 126 9.65 6.98 -9.69
C PHE A 126 10.73 8.06 -9.49
N LYS A 127 10.57 9.22 -10.13
CA LYS A 127 11.56 10.32 -10.01
C LYS A 127 11.68 10.78 -8.56
N LEU A 128 12.91 10.76 -8.04
CA LEU A 128 13.26 11.21 -6.68
C LEU A 128 12.53 10.45 -5.56
N ALA A 129 12.01 9.26 -5.83
CA ALA A 129 11.42 8.41 -4.80
C ALA A 129 12.49 7.55 -4.14
N PHE A 130 12.42 7.47 -2.82
CA PHE A 130 13.30 6.64 -2.00
C PHE A 130 12.54 6.24 -0.73
N ALA A 131 12.80 5.02 -0.26
CA ALA A 131 12.33 4.52 1.02
C ALA A 131 13.52 4.41 1.98
N GLY A 132 13.47 5.17 3.07
CA GLY A 132 14.43 5.05 4.18
C GLY A 132 14.12 3.86 5.08
N GLU A 133 15.05 3.54 5.98
CA GLU A 133 14.87 2.48 6.99
C GLU A 133 13.72 2.76 7.96
N ASP A 134 13.35 4.03 8.14
CA ASP A 134 12.20 4.46 8.94
C ASP A 134 10.85 4.03 8.36
N LEU A 135 10.80 3.87 7.03
CA LEU A 135 9.63 3.44 6.27
C LEU A 135 9.54 1.93 6.12
N CYS A 136 10.61 1.17 6.40
CA CYS A 136 10.61 -0.29 6.35
C CYS A 136 10.55 -0.89 7.76
N ARG A 137 9.63 -1.82 7.99
CA ARG A 137 9.56 -2.57 9.25
C ARG A 137 9.84 -4.04 8.98
N LEU A 138 10.93 -4.51 9.58
CA LEU A 138 11.34 -5.90 9.50
C LEU A 138 10.50 -6.74 10.47
N ASN A 139 9.92 -7.83 9.98
CA ASN A 139 9.04 -8.66 10.77
C ASN A 139 9.10 -10.15 10.41
N ASN A 140 8.91 -11.00 11.42
CA ASN A 140 8.60 -12.40 11.19
C ASN A 140 7.13 -12.54 10.80
N MET A 141 6.85 -13.00 9.58
CA MET A 141 5.48 -13.23 9.09
C MET A 141 4.84 -14.51 9.66
N GLN A 142 5.61 -15.36 10.30
CA GLN A 142 5.11 -16.55 10.99
C GLN A 142 4.57 -16.23 12.38
N ASP A 143 4.79 -15.01 12.87
CA ASP A 143 4.44 -14.58 14.22
C ASP A 143 3.46 -13.39 14.21
N VAL A 144 2.22 -13.67 14.61
CA VAL A 144 1.11 -12.70 14.62
C VAL A 144 1.40 -11.51 15.54
N GLU A 145 1.97 -11.74 16.71
CA GLU A 145 2.25 -10.68 17.69
C GLU A 145 3.32 -9.72 17.15
N HIS A 146 4.33 -10.28 16.48
CA HIS A 146 5.38 -9.48 15.87
C HIS A 146 4.84 -8.64 14.70
N ILE A 147 3.97 -9.20 13.86
CA ILE A 147 3.30 -8.43 12.80
C ILE A 147 2.44 -7.32 13.43
N GLN A 148 1.61 -7.63 14.41
CA GLN A 148 0.71 -6.69 15.08
C GLN A 148 1.48 -5.49 15.65
N ALA A 149 2.60 -5.74 16.34
CA ALA A 149 3.44 -4.68 16.90
C ALA A 149 3.94 -3.71 15.81
N ARG A 150 4.27 -4.22 14.62
CA ARG A 150 4.71 -3.42 13.46
C ARG A 150 3.55 -2.80 12.68
N LEU A 151 2.31 -3.18 12.95
CA LEU A 151 1.11 -2.56 12.39
C LEU A 151 0.54 -1.42 13.23
N LYS A 152 1.07 -1.22 14.46
CA LYS A 152 0.57 -0.18 15.37
C LYS A 152 0.50 1.20 14.69
N GLY A 153 -0.69 1.79 14.75
CA GLY A 153 -0.97 3.13 14.23
C GLY A 153 -1.16 3.20 12.71
N MET A 154 -1.33 2.08 12.01
CA MET A 154 -1.71 2.03 10.60
C MET A 154 -3.23 1.93 10.46
N ASN A 155 -3.81 2.53 9.41
CA ASN A 155 -5.25 2.49 9.16
C ASN A 155 -5.64 1.43 8.13
N ALA A 156 -4.78 1.16 7.15
CA ALA A 156 -5.03 0.16 6.12
C ALA A 156 -3.77 -0.63 5.76
N ALA A 157 -3.98 -1.84 5.26
CA ALA A 157 -2.94 -2.71 4.72
C ALA A 157 -3.25 -3.14 3.28
N VAL A 158 -2.20 -3.21 2.47
CA VAL A 158 -2.21 -3.85 1.15
C VAL A 158 -1.50 -5.19 1.28
N ILE A 159 -2.21 -6.27 0.96
CA ILE A 159 -1.73 -7.66 1.05
C ILE A 159 -2.01 -8.43 -0.25
N GLY A 160 -1.22 -9.45 -0.52
CA GLY A 160 -1.45 -10.41 -1.61
C GLY A 160 -1.91 -11.75 -1.05
N THR A 161 -2.56 -12.56 -1.89
CA THR A 161 -2.93 -13.94 -1.55
C THR A 161 -1.71 -14.87 -1.50
N VAL A 162 -0.89 -14.85 -2.55
CA VAL A 162 0.33 -15.65 -2.67
C VAL A 162 1.52 -14.73 -2.95
N TYR A 163 2.64 -15.01 -2.30
CA TYR A 163 3.90 -14.26 -2.40
C TYR A 163 4.97 -15.15 -3.03
N GLN A 164 5.97 -14.58 -3.68
CA GLN A 164 7.21 -15.33 -3.91
C GLN A 164 7.97 -15.41 -2.58
N LEU A 165 8.33 -16.60 -2.11
CA LEU A 165 9.07 -16.79 -0.86
C LEU A 165 10.55 -17.11 -1.12
N GLU A 166 11.42 -16.62 -0.24
CA GLU A 166 12.82 -17.02 -0.20
C GLU A 166 13.26 -17.21 1.25
N THR A 167 13.86 -18.35 1.58
CA THR A 167 14.45 -18.55 2.90
C THR A 167 15.75 -17.75 3.01
N ARG A 168 15.84 -16.85 3.99
CA ARG A 168 17.00 -15.99 4.22
C ARG A 168 17.40 -15.95 5.68
N SER A 169 18.65 -15.58 5.96
CA SER A 169 19.08 -15.28 7.33
C SER A 169 18.33 -14.05 7.84
N VAL A 170 17.88 -14.11 9.10
CA VAL A 170 17.32 -12.94 9.78
C VAL A 170 18.36 -11.82 9.80
N SER A 171 17.92 -10.58 9.60
CA SER A 171 18.81 -9.43 9.69
C SER A 171 19.22 -9.19 11.14
N GLY A 172 20.51 -8.97 11.38
CA GLY A 172 21.02 -8.77 12.74
C GLY A 172 20.31 -7.62 13.47
N ASN A 173 20.17 -7.73 14.80
CA ASN A 173 19.51 -6.75 15.66
C ASN A 173 18.01 -6.51 15.35
N THR A 174 17.30 -7.49 14.78
CA THR A 174 15.87 -7.36 14.47
C THR A 174 14.99 -8.18 15.42
N TYR A 175 14.68 -9.41 15.04
CA TYR A 175 13.87 -10.37 15.79
C TYR A 175 14.54 -11.76 15.83
N GLU A 176 15.85 -11.82 15.54
CA GLU A 176 16.64 -13.03 15.69
C GLU A 176 16.64 -13.47 17.16
N LYS A 177 16.45 -14.78 17.37
CA LYS A 177 16.60 -15.45 18.66
C LYS A 177 17.94 -16.18 18.72
N SER A 178 18.46 -16.65 17.58
CA SER A 178 19.78 -17.27 17.45
C SER A 178 20.59 -16.73 16.26
N PRO A 179 21.94 -16.85 16.28
CA PRO A 179 22.82 -16.31 15.23
C PRO A 179 22.61 -16.89 13.82
N ASN A 180 21.88 -17.99 13.69
CA ASN A 180 21.64 -18.68 12.42
C ASN A 180 20.15 -18.76 12.07
N ASP A 181 19.32 -17.95 12.73
CA ASP A 181 17.89 -17.97 12.47
C ASP A 181 17.61 -17.65 11.00
N LYS A 182 16.72 -18.46 10.42
CA LYS A 182 16.20 -18.27 9.08
C LYS A 182 14.77 -17.76 9.17
N THR A 183 14.41 -16.92 8.22
CA THR A 183 13.08 -16.36 8.04
C THR A 183 12.67 -16.48 6.58
N LEU A 184 11.37 -16.37 6.33
CA LEU A 184 10.82 -16.34 4.98
C LEU A 184 10.71 -14.89 4.53
N GLU A 185 11.57 -14.48 3.61
CA GLU A 185 11.39 -13.26 2.86
C GLU A 185 10.24 -13.44 1.87
N PHE A 186 9.42 -12.42 1.70
CA PHE A 186 8.21 -12.50 0.91
C PHE A 186 8.10 -11.29 -0.02
N TYR A 187 7.84 -11.54 -1.29
CA TYR A 187 7.76 -10.53 -2.33
C TYR A 187 6.36 -10.57 -2.93
N LEU A 188 5.69 -9.41 -2.98
CA LEU A 188 4.36 -9.33 -3.58
C LEU A 188 4.48 -9.44 -5.10
N ASP A 189 3.88 -10.49 -5.65
CA ASP A 189 4.08 -10.95 -7.03
C ASP A 189 5.53 -11.43 -7.23
N TYR A 190 6.34 -10.84 -8.12
CA TYR A 190 7.71 -11.31 -8.37
C TYR A 190 8.76 -10.30 -7.97
N LYS A 191 9.90 -10.78 -7.48
CA LYS A 191 11.08 -9.97 -7.17
C LYS A 191 11.59 -9.15 -8.38
N TYR A 192 11.56 -9.73 -9.58
CA TYR A 192 12.09 -9.08 -10.80
C TYR A 192 11.08 -8.92 -11.94
N ALA A 193 9.81 -9.29 -11.73
CA ALA A 193 8.78 -9.35 -12.77
C ALA A 193 9.18 -10.16 -14.03
N ALA A 194 10.22 -11.00 -13.92
CA ALA A 194 10.75 -11.82 -15.01
C ALA A 194 10.38 -13.28 -14.74
N ASN A 195 9.41 -13.74 -15.53
CA ASN A 195 8.80 -15.06 -15.63
C ASN A 195 8.28 -15.70 -14.33
N PRO A 196 7.06 -16.28 -14.38
CA PRO A 196 6.56 -17.14 -13.31
C PRO A 196 7.45 -18.38 -13.23
N THR A 197 8.51 -18.33 -12.44
CA THR A 197 8.98 -19.55 -11.82
C THR A 197 7.88 -19.93 -10.86
N GLU A 198 7.24 -21.08 -11.09
CA GLU A 198 6.19 -21.62 -10.22
C GLU A 198 6.65 -21.41 -8.77
N ALA A 199 5.82 -20.76 -7.95
CA ALA A 199 6.05 -20.78 -6.52
C ALA A 199 6.04 -22.26 -6.14
N ASN A 200 7.23 -22.81 -5.93
CA ASN A 200 7.44 -24.19 -5.56
C ASN A 200 7.15 -24.39 -4.06
N ASP A 201 6.41 -23.45 -3.48
CA ASP A 201 6.11 -23.32 -2.07
C ASP A 201 4.71 -23.90 -1.81
N ASP A 202 4.57 -24.58 -0.67
CA ASP A 202 3.33 -25.22 -0.28
C ASP A 202 2.20 -24.19 -0.06
N LEU A 203 1.02 -24.45 -0.63
CA LEU A 203 -0.17 -23.60 -0.48
C LEU A 203 -0.54 -23.40 0.99
N GLU A 204 -0.34 -24.40 1.84
CA GLU A 204 -0.61 -24.28 3.28
C GLU A 204 0.30 -23.24 3.96
N THR A 205 1.53 -23.08 3.47
CA THR A 205 2.44 -22.01 3.93
C THR A 205 1.85 -20.64 3.58
N HIS A 206 1.38 -20.45 2.35
CA HIS A 206 0.74 -19.19 1.95
C HIS A 206 -0.54 -18.88 2.72
N LEU A 207 -1.38 -19.89 2.96
CA LEU A 207 -2.58 -19.74 3.76
C LEU A 207 -2.26 -19.35 5.20
N THR A 208 -1.23 -19.97 5.79
CA THR A 208 -0.77 -19.65 7.15
C THR A 208 -0.24 -18.21 7.22
N LEU A 209 0.61 -17.80 6.29
CA LEU A 209 1.13 -16.42 6.23
C LEU A 209 0.01 -15.40 6.04
N PHE A 210 -0.96 -15.71 5.17
CA PHE A 210 -2.12 -14.86 4.94
C PHE A 210 -3.00 -14.74 6.18
N GLN A 211 -3.34 -15.87 6.83
CA GLN A 211 -4.09 -15.93 8.08
C GLN A 211 -3.40 -15.09 9.16
N ASN A 212 -2.12 -15.34 9.41
CA ASN A 212 -1.34 -14.60 10.40
C ASN A 212 -1.36 -13.09 10.15
N THR A 213 -1.26 -12.69 8.89
CA THR A 213 -1.29 -11.27 8.48
C THR A 213 -2.66 -10.67 8.76
N VAL A 214 -3.73 -11.35 8.38
CA VAL A 214 -5.11 -10.89 8.56
C VAL A 214 -5.46 -10.80 10.06
N ASP A 215 -5.08 -11.80 10.86
CA ASP A 215 -5.27 -11.80 12.31
C ASP A 215 -4.49 -10.65 12.97
N ALA A 216 -3.24 -10.44 12.57
CA ALA A 216 -2.45 -9.32 13.07
C ALA A 216 -3.07 -7.97 12.70
N CYS A 217 -3.63 -7.85 11.49
CA CYS A 217 -4.35 -6.64 11.06
C CYS A 217 -5.60 -6.40 11.92
N LYS A 218 -6.34 -7.47 12.26
CA LYS A 218 -7.51 -7.41 13.14
C LYS A 218 -7.12 -6.92 14.53
N LEU A 219 -6.09 -7.55 15.11
CA LEU A 219 -5.59 -7.24 16.45
C LEU A 219 -4.95 -5.83 16.52
N ALA A 220 -4.40 -5.33 15.42
CA ALA A 220 -3.87 -3.97 15.33
C ALA A 220 -4.96 -2.90 15.11
N GLY A 221 -6.22 -3.31 14.88
CA GLY A 221 -7.35 -2.40 14.70
C GLY A 221 -7.36 -1.69 13.36
N LEU A 222 -6.91 -2.35 12.28
CA LEU A 222 -6.97 -1.77 10.95
C LEU A 222 -8.43 -1.56 10.50
N GLU A 223 -8.66 -0.45 9.81
CA GLU A 223 -9.98 -0.06 9.31
C GLU A 223 -10.29 -0.69 7.95
N LYS A 224 -9.26 -0.99 7.14
CA LYS A 224 -9.43 -1.48 5.77
C LYS A 224 -8.30 -2.40 5.31
N LEU A 225 -8.64 -3.49 4.63
CA LEU A 225 -7.71 -4.30 3.85
C LEU A 225 -7.91 -4.08 2.35
N VAL A 226 -6.82 -4.05 1.59
CA VAL A 226 -6.83 -4.19 0.14
C VAL A 226 -6.07 -5.46 -0.21
N VAL A 227 -6.78 -6.44 -0.77
CA VAL A 227 -6.28 -7.78 -1.04
C VAL A 227 -6.13 -7.94 -2.54
N ILE A 228 -4.96 -8.39 -2.98
CA ILE A 228 -4.67 -8.61 -4.39
C ILE A 228 -4.57 -10.11 -4.63
N GLU A 229 -5.42 -10.64 -5.51
CA GLU A 229 -5.31 -12.00 -6.01
C GLU A 229 -4.11 -12.06 -6.96
N THR A 230 -3.06 -12.79 -6.57
CA THR A 230 -1.87 -12.96 -7.42
C THR A 230 -2.07 -14.14 -8.39
N PRO A 231 -1.36 -14.17 -9.54
CA PRO A 231 -1.57 -15.18 -10.58
C PRO A 231 -1.34 -16.62 -10.11
N GLN A 232 -0.56 -16.79 -9.05
CA GLN A 232 -0.22 -18.09 -8.46
C GLN A 232 -1.28 -18.61 -7.48
N THR A 233 -2.40 -17.89 -7.29
CA THR A 233 -3.47 -18.31 -6.37
C THR A 233 -4.22 -19.51 -6.95
N PRO A 234 -4.08 -20.73 -6.39
CA PRO A 234 -4.68 -21.92 -7.02
C PRO A 234 -6.16 -22.09 -6.65
N LYS A 235 -6.55 -21.64 -5.44
CA LYS A 235 -7.92 -21.77 -4.90
C LYS A 235 -8.28 -20.55 -4.06
N THR A 236 -9.10 -19.67 -4.61
CA THR A 236 -9.46 -18.39 -3.97
C THR A 236 -10.35 -18.54 -2.74
N LYS A 237 -11.19 -19.60 -2.68
CA LYS A 237 -12.18 -19.81 -1.60
C LYS A 237 -11.57 -19.82 -0.20
N ARG A 238 -10.43 -20.49 -0.02
CA ARG A 238 -9.77 -20.54 1.29
C ARG A 238 -9.29 -19.16 1.76
N PHE A 239 -8.80 -18.32 0.85
CA PHE A 239 -8.41 -16.95 1.21
C PHE A 239 -9.62 -16.08 1.53
N SER A 240 -10.76 -16.27 0.86
CA SER A 240 -11.99 -15.53 1.18
C SER A 240 -12.54 -15.89 2.55
N ASP A 241 -12.52 -17.18 2.94
CA ASP A 241 -13.01 -17.62 4.26
C ASP A 241 -12.24 -16.93 5.41
N ILE A 242 -10.94 -16.75 5.23
CA ILE A 242 -10.06 -16.01 6.15
C ILE A 242 -10.47 -14.54 6.25
N LEU A 243 -10.78 -13.89 5.13
CA LEU A 243 -11.18 -12.48 5.11
C LEU A 243 -12.55 -12.27 5.77
N GLU A 244 -13.52 -13.15 5.52
CA GLU A 244 -14.85 -13.05 6.11
C GLU A 244 -14.82 -13.24 7.63
N SER A 245 -14.03 -14.18 8.12
CA SER A 245 -13.87 -14.45 9.56
C SER A 245 -13.15 -13.32 10.32
N ALA A 246 -12.30 -12.54 9.63
CA ALA A 246 -11.59 -11.42 10.22
C ALA A 246 -12.49 -10.24 10.59
N GLN A 247 -13.63 -10.07 9.90
CA GLN A 247 -14.57 -8.94 10.06
C GLN A 247 -13.93 -7.55 9.88
N ILE A 248 -12.83 -7.47 9.12
CA ILE A 248 -12.24 -6.21 8.69
C ILE A 248 -12.82 -5.88 7.32
N PRO A 249 -13.33 -4.66 7.08
CA PRO A 249 -13.72 -4.25 5.74
C PRO A 249 -12.59 -4.47 4.74
N PHE A 250 -12.90 -5.01 3.56
CA PHE A 250 -11.88 -5.29 2.56
C PHE A 250 -12.27 -4.88 1.14
N THR A 251 -11.27 -4.63 0.31
CA THR A 251 -11.39 -4.52 -1.14
C THR A 251 -10.58 -5.66 -1.74
N TYR A 252 -11.28 -6.63 -2.33
CA TYR A 252 -10.66 -7.75 -3.02
C TYR A 252 -10.43 -7.38 -4.49
N ILE A 253 -9.22 -7.53 -5.00
CA ILE A 253 -8.85 -7.15 -6.35
C ILE A 253 -8.42 -8.40 -7.10
N HIS A 254 -9.20 -8.76 -8.12
CA HIS A 254 -8.88 -9.81 -9.07
C HIS A 254 -8.51 -9.20 -10.40
N ALA A 255 -7.37 -9.63 -10.95
CA ALA A 255 -6.94 -9.26 -12.28
C ALA A 255 -7.08 -10.47 -13.20
N SER A 256 -7.88 -10.32 -14.26
CA SER A 256 -8.03 -11.34 -15.30
C SER A 256 -6.91 -11.17 -16.32
N GLY A 257 -6.23 -12.29 -16.64
CA GLY A 257 -5.15 -12.31 -17.61
C GLY A 257 -3.77 -12.45 -17.00
N GLU A 258 -2.77 -12.57 -17.87
CA GLU A 258 -1.37 -12.68 -17.46
C GLU A 258 -0.85 -11.31 -16.99
N HIS A 259 -0.25 -11.29 -15.80
CA HIS A 259 0.37 -10.08 -15.28
C HIS A 259 1.67 -9.82 -16.03
N VAL A 260 1.74 -8.71 -16.75
CA VAL A 260 2.92 -8.28 -17.52
C VAL A 260 3.52 -7.02 -16.90
N ARG A 261 4.84 -6.89 -17.01
CA ARG A 261 5.53 -5.65 -16.65
C ARG A 261 5.79 -4.89 -17.92
N THR A 262 5.35 -3.62 -17.97
CA THR A 262 5.72 -2.75 -19.07
C THR A 262 7.16 -2.29 -18.88
N SER A 263 8.03 -2.46 -19.87
CA SER A 263 9.43 -2.03 -19.80
C SER A 263 9.79 -1.30 -21.10
N PRO A 264 10.33 -0.08 -21.06
CA PRO A 264 10.60 0.74 -19.88
C PRO A 264 9.33 1.38 -19.31
N TYR A 265 9.12 1.30 -17.99
CA TYR A 265 8.06 2.04 -17.30
C TYR A 265 8.61 3.31 -16.65
N SER A 266 7.70 4.22 -16.33
CA SER A 266 7.88 5.35 -15.44
C SER A 266 6.51 5.80 -14.99
N PHE A 267 6.37 6.34 -13.78
CA PHE A 267 5.10 6.85 -13.30
C PHE A 267 4.44 7.90 -14.24
N GLU A 268 5.25 8.60 -15.04
CA GLU A 268 4.78 9.58 -16.04
C GLU A 268 4.10 8.92 -17.24
N SER A 269 4.42 7.65 -17.50
CA SER A 269 3.71 6.84 -18.48
C SER A 269 2.30 6.47 -18.02
N GLY A 270 2.02 6.53 -16.71
CA GLY A 270 0.68 6.41 -16.17
C GLY A 270 0.08 5.02 -16.29
N ILE A 271 -1.23 4.98 -16.50
CA ILE A 271 -1.97 3.76 -16.84
C ILE A 271 -1.56 3.29 -18.25
N GLN A 272 -1.25 2.02 -18.38
CA GLN A 272 -0.77 1.40 -19.61
C GLN A 272 -1.92 0.88 -20.48
N SER A 273 -2.95 0.29 -19.88
CA SER A 273 -4.08 -0.26 -20.62
C SER A 273 -5.06 0.84 -21.03
N LYS A 274 -5.12 1.14 -22.33
CA LYS A 274 -6.13 2.06 -22.92
C LYS A 274 -7.56 1.57 -22.64
N ASP A 275 -7.77 0.26 -22.72
CA ASP A 275 -9.07 -0.41 -22.55
C ASP A 275 -9.20 -1.14 -21.21
N LEU A 276 -8.67 -0.54 -20.14
CA LEU A 276 -8.78 -1.10 -18.78
C LEU A 276 -10.25 -1.17 -18.34
N VAL A 277 -10.83 -2.36 -18.19
CA VAL A 277 -12.18 -2.52 -17.67
C VAL A 277 -12.09 -2.81 -16.17
N ILE A 278 -12.89 -2.09 -15.37
CA ILE A 278 -12.99 -2.30 -13.93
C ILE A 278 -14.46 -2.54 -13.61
N THR A 279 -14.77 -3.76 -13.17
CA THR A 279 -16.11 -4.12 -12.69
C THR A 279 -16.08 -4.14 -11.17
N LYS A 280 -16.98 -3.37 -10.55
CA LYS A 280 -17.10 -3.30 -9.09
C LYS A 280 -18.32 -4.08 -8.64
N ASN A 281 -18.10 -5.03 -7.74
CA ASN A 281 -19.13 -5.87 -7.15
C ASN A 281 -19.20 -5.57 -5.64
N LEU A 282 -20.37 -5.10 -5.19
CA LEU A 282 -20.62 -4.95 -3.74
C LEU A 282 -20.89 -6.33 -3.14
N LEU A 283 -20.12 -6.69 -2.13
CA LEU A 283 -20.20 -8.02 -1.53
C LEU A 283 -21.23 -7.99 -0.40
N LYS A 284 -22.28 -8.78 -0.55
CA LYS A 284 -23.12 -9.18 0.58
C LYS A 284 -22.41 -10.34 1.30
N SER A 285 -22.60 -10.46 2.61
CA SER A 285 -22.02 -11.55 3.40
C SER A 285 -22.47 -12.92 2.88
N GLY A 286 -21.54 -13.86 2.71
CA GLY A 286 -21.79 -15.22 2.22
C GLY A 286 -21.53 -15.38 0.71
N ASP A 287 -20.91 -16.51 0.34
CA ASP A 287 -20.62 -17.07 -1.00
C ASP A 287 -20.42 -16.08 -2.17
N TRP A 288 -19.94 -14.86 -1.89
CA TRP A 288 -19.63 -13.88 -2.93
C TRP A 288 -18.50 -14.35 -3.83
N ILE A 289 -17.65 -15.25 -3.32
CA ILE A 289 -16.62 -15.88 -4.10
C ILE A 289 -17.21 -16.82 -5.15
N ASP A 290 -18.25 -17.58 -4.81
CA ASP A 290 -18.92 -18.49 -5.74
C ASP A 290 -19.65 -17.68 -6.82
N TYR A 291 -20.27 -16.56 -6.45
CA TYR A 291 -20.83 -15.59 -7.41
C TYR A 291 -19.77 -15.02 -8.37
N LEU A 292 -18.58 -14.65 -7.87
CA LEU A 292 -17.48 -14.20 -8.73
C LEU A 292 -17.01 -15.33 -9.66
N TRP A 293 -16.91 -16.57 -9.17
CA TRP A 293 -16.54 -17.73 -9.98
C TRP A 293 -17.56 -18.02 -11.08
N GLU A 294 -18.85 -17.93 -10.79
CA GLU A 294 -19.91 -18.07 -11.78
C GLU A 294 -19.84 -16.98 -12.86
N GLN A 295 -19.59 -15.72 -12.46
CA GLN A 295 -19.37 -14.64 -13.42
C GLN A 295 -18.14 -14.88 -14.31
N ARG A 296 -17.05 -15.38 -13.72
CA ARG A 296 -15.81 -15.72 -14.44
C ARG A 296 -16.04 -16.86 -15.44
N ALA A 297 -16.74 -17.92 -15.02
CA ALA A 297 -17.07 -19.07 -15.87
C ALA A 297 -18.02 -18.70 -17.02
N SER A 298 -18.89 -17.72 -16.81
CA SER A 298 -19.87 -17.25 -17.79
C SER A 298 -19.26 -16.31 -18.85
N LYS A 299 -18.09 -15.73 -18.61
CA LYS A 299 -17.40 -14.89 -19.59
C LYS A 299 -16.84 -15.79 -20.71
N LYS A 300 -17.35 -15.60 -21.94
CA LYS A 300 -16.81 -16.27 -23.14
C LYS A 300 -15.30 -16.06 -23.20
N LYS A 301 -14.56 -17.16 -23.31
CA LYS A 301 -13.11 -17.17 -23.46
C LYS A 301 -12.74 -16.35 -24.69
N SER A 302 -12.18 -15.16 -24.49
CA SER A 302 -11.63 -14.36 -25.58
C SER A 302 -10.56 -15.18 -26.28
N THR A 303 -10.52 -15.11 -27.61
CA THR A 303 -9.45 -15.70 -28.43
C THR A 303 -8.14 -14.93 -28.31
N THR A 304 -8.17 -13.69 -27.81
CA THR A 304 -6.96 -12.91 -27.55
C THR A 304 -6.44 -13.15 -26.14
N PRO A 305 -5.13 -13.36 -25.97
CA PRO A 305 -4.53 -13.51 -24.65
C PRO A 305 -4.64 -12.20 -23.88
N ASN A 306 -5.55 -12.18 -22.91
CA ASN A 306 -5.76 -11.08 -21.97
C ASN A 306 -4.50 -10.91 -21.11
N THR A 307 -3.84 -9.76 -21.22
CA THR A 307 -2.70 -9.37 -20.40
C THR A 307 -3.01 -8.09 -19.65
N ILE A 308 -2.46 -7.94 -18.46
CA ILE A 308 -2.68 -6.77 -17.63
C ILE A 308 -1.36 -6.25 -17.08
N ALA A 309 -1.13 -4.95 -17.24
CA ALA A 309 0.06 -4.30 -16.71
C ALA A 309 -0.02 -4.26 -15.17
N ARG A 310 1.06 -4.68 -14.50
CA ARG A 310 1.17 -4.61 -13.03
C ARG A 310 0.99 -3.20 -12.49
N GLU A 311 1.39 -2.21 -13.28
CA GLU A 311 1.26 -0.79 -12.98
C GLU A 311 -0.21 -0.35 -12.94
N ASP A 312 -1.06 -0.94 -13.78
CA ASP A 312 -2.51 -0.68 -13.76
C ASP A 312 -3.15 -1.28 -12.51
N ILE A 313 -2.75 -2.50 -12.13
CA ILE A 313 -3.19 -3.12 -10.87
C ILE A 313 -2.79 -2.25 -9.69
N ALA A 314 -1.54 -1.77 -9.65
CA ALA A 314 -1.04 -0.89 -8.60
C ALA A 314 -1.81 0.45 -8.55
N ALA A 315 -2.15 1.02 -9.71
CA ALA A 315 -2.98 2.22 -9.78
C ALA A 315 -4.40 1.97 -9.26
N VAL A 316 -5.01 0.83 -9.59
CA VAL A 316 -6.34 0.46 -9.06
C VAL A 316 -6.30 0.28 -7.54
N VAL A 317 -5.26 -0.36 -6.99
CA VAL A 317 -5.05 -0.51 -5.55
C VAL A 317 -5.07 0.85 -4.86
N VAL A 318 -4.26 1.80 -5.31
CA VAL A 318 -4.19 3.13 -4.70
C VAL A 318 -5.49 3.90 -4.89
N GLN A 319 -6.08 3.88 -6.10
CA GLN A 319 -7.35 4.57 -6.34
C GLN A 319 -8.49 3.99 -5.50
N SER A 320 -8.47 2.69 -5.20
CA SER A 320 -9.46 2.03 -4.35
C SER A 320 -9.43 2.58 -2.92
N LEU A 321 -8.24 2.82 -2.35
CA LEU A 321 -8.07 3.45 -1.04
C LEU A 321 -8.64 4.88 -1.05
N LEU A 322 -8.40 5.62 -2.13
CA LEU A 322 -8.81 7.01 -2.27
C LEU A 322 -10.33 7.16 -2.41
N SER A 323 -11.00 6.26 -3.15
CA SER A 323 -12.37 6.49 -3.65
C SER A 323 -13.42 5.53 -3.11
N LEU A 324 -13.06 4.34 -2.65
CA LEU A 324 -14.04 3.36 -2.17
C LEU A 324 -14.31 3.55 -0.69
N ASP A 325 -15.50 3.18 -0.24
CA ASP A 325 -15.85 3.25 1.17
C ASP A 325 -15.04 2.24 1.99
N TRP A 326 -14.45 2.75 3.08
CA TRP A 326 -13.63 1.97 4.00
C TRP A 326 -14.49 1.09 4.91
N LYS A 327 -15.81 1.30 4.95
CA LYS A 327 -16.73 0.51 5.79
C LYS A 327 -17.38 -0.67 5.08
N THR A 328 -17.27 -0.74 3.75
CA THR A 328 -17.96 -1.77 2.95
C THR A 328 -16.98 -2.76 2.32
N ASN A 329 -17.44 -4.01 2.20
CA ASN A 329 -16.75 -5.03 1.43
C ASN A 329 -17.05 -4.87 -0.06
N CYS A 330 -16.02 -4.92 -0.89
CA CYS A 330 -16.17 -4.89 -2.34
C CYS A 330 -15.15 -5.79 -3.03
N SER A 331 -15.53 -6.34 -4.17
CA SER A 331 -14.61 -6.97 -5.12
C SER A 331 -14.48 -6.11 -6.36
N LEU A 332 -13.27 -6.03 -6.89
CA LEU A 332 -12.95 -5.40 -8.16
C LEU A 332 -12.41 -6.47 -9.10
N GLU A 333 -13.06 -6.64 -10.25
CA GLU A 333 -12.50 -7.39 -11.36
C GLU A 333 -11.87 -6.42 -12.35
N ILE A 334 -10.59 -6.62 -12.64
CA ILE A 334 -9.83 -5.82 -13.59
C ILE A 334 -9.52 -6.69 -14.80
N SER A 335 -9.79 -6.18 -15.99
CA SER A 335 -9.41 -6.83 -17.25
C SER A 335 -8.89 -5.80 -18.24
N SER A 336 -8.12 -6.24 -19.23
CA SER A 336 -7.72 -5.38 -20.34
C SER A 336 -8.18 -6.01 -21.65
N ASN A 337 -8.96 -5.27 -22.42
CA ASN A 337 -9.36 -5.71 -23.77
C ASN A 337 -8.29 -5.25 -24.77
N GLY A 338 -7.04 -5.69 -24.59
CA GLY A 338 -5.92 -5.29 -25.45
C GLY A 338 -5.48 -6.41 -26.39
N ASP A 339 -5.45 -6.13 -27.69
CA ASP A 339 -4.79 -6.98 -28.70
C ASP A 339 -3.27 -7.00 -28.45
N LYS A 340 -2.65 -8.19 -28.58
CA LYS A 340 -1.20 -8.41 -28.40
C LYS A 340 -0.29 -7.78 -29.48
N ASN A 341 -0.74 -6.76 -30.19
CA ASN A 341 0.01 -6.15 -31.28
C ASN A 341 0.43 -4.71 -31.00
N GLU A 342 1.06 -4.43 -29.85
CA GLU A 342 1.79 -3.17 -29.66
C GLU A 342 3.12 -3.38 -28.91
N GLU A 343 3.83 -4.49 -29.11
CA GLU A 343 5.26 -4.57 -28.74
C GLU A 343 6.12 -3.56 -29.54
N ASP A 344 5.58 -2.95 -30.60
CA ASP A 344 6.26 -1.91 -31.40
C ASP A 344 5.55 -0.53 -31.45
N ALA A 345 4.37 -0.34 -30.85
CA ALA A 345 3.61 0.91 -31.01
C ALA A 345 3.66 1.88 -29.81
N VAL A 346 4.24 1.46 -28.68
CA VAL A 346 4.52 2.37 -27.54
C VAL A 346 5.61 3.41 -27.89
N ALA A 347 6.33 3.23 -29.01
CA ALA A 347 7.32 4.18 -29.50
C ALA A 347 6.75 5.38 -30.30
N LYS A 348 5.48 5.40 -30.72
CA LYS A 348 5.01 6.43 -31.68
C LYS A 348 3.58 6.94 -31.51
N THR A 349 3.00 6.92 -30.30
CA THR A 349 1.92 7.89 -30.06
C THR A 349 2.59 9.26 -29.95
N LYS A 350 2.40 10.14 -30.94
CA LYS A 350 2.81 11.57 -30.91
C LYS A 350 2.25 12.21 -29.64
N ARG A 351 2.98 12.10 -28.53
CA ARG A 351 2.72 12.84 -27.30
C ARG A 351 2.90 14.31 -27.65
N SER A 352 1.87 15.10 -27.33
CA SER A 352 1.96 16.56 -27.24
C SER A 352 3.35 16.96 -26.71
N THR A 353 4.07 17.79 -27.46
CA THR A 353 5.42 18.29 -27.13
C THR A 353 5.46 19.17 -25.87
N LYS A 354 4.32 19.40 -25.23
CA LYS A 354 4.26 20.04 -23.92
C LYS A 354 4.33 18.96 -22.84
N PRO A 355 5.34 19.00 -21.94
CA PRO A 355 5.33 18.12 -20.77
C PRO A 355 4.03 18.35 -20.03
N VAL A 356 3.21 17.31 -19.91
CA VAL A 356 2.05 17.34 -19.01
C VAL A 356 2.62 17.66 -17.63
N LYS A 357 2.09 18.68 -16.96
CA LYS A 357 2.52 19.02 -15.60
C LYS A 357 2.13 17.86 -14.68
N THR A 358 3.08 16.95 -14.43
CA THR A 358 2.92 15.74 -13.63
C THR A 358 2.78 16.04 -12.13
N ASP A 359 3.01 17.29 -11.72
CA ASP A 359 2.92 17.76 -10.33
C ASP A 359 1.52 17.67 -9.71
N ARG A 360 0.48 17.48 -10.54
CA ARG A 360 -0.92 17.51 -10.08
C ARG A 360 -1.52 16.13 -9.81
N ASP A 361 -1.02 15.11 -10.49
CA ASP A 361 -1.58 13.76 -10.41
C ASP A 361 -0.52 12.77 -9.94
N TRP A 362 -0.88 11.88 -9.01
CA TRP A 362 0.03 10.88 -8.47
C TRP A 362 0.29 9.73 -9.47
N CYS A 363 -0.57 9.56 -10.46
CA CYS A 363 -0.41 8.70 -11.62
C CYS A 363 -1.11 9.33 -12.84
N VAL A 364 -0.44 9.34 -14.00
CA VAL A 364 -1.03 9.89 -15.23
C VAL A 364 -2.20 9.01 -15.69
N GLY A 365 -3.34 9.63 -16.02
CA GLY A 365 -4.55 8.91 -16.43
C GLY A 365 -5.41 8.41 -15.27
N VAL A 366 -5.05 8.67 -14.02
CA VAL A 366 -5.80 8.23 -12.83
C VAL A 366 -7.29 8.59 -12.86
N SER A 367 -7.66 9.70 -13.49
CA SER A 367 -9.07 10.11 -13.66
C SER A 367 -9.92 9.05 -14.33
N VAL A 368 -9.35 8.25 -15.23
CA VAL A 368 -10.03 7.14 -15.91
C VAL A 368 -10.40 6.04 -14.92
N VAL A 369 -9.49 5.69 -14.01
CA VAL A 369 -9.73 4.68 -12.95
C VAL A 369 -10.73 5.21 -11.94
N ALA A 370 -10.57 6.48 -11.53
CA ALA A 370 -11.49 7.15 -10.62
C ALA A 370 -12.93 7.14 -11.16
N GLN A 371 -13.09 7.50 -12.45
CA GLN A 371 -14.39 7.50 -13.11
C GLN A 371 -15.00 6.09 -13.14
N LYS A 372 -14.23 5.08 -13.55
CA LYS A 372 -14.68 3.67 -13.63
C LYS A 372 -15.08 3.09 -12.26
N LEU A 373 -14.42 3.51 -11.18
CA LEU A 373 -14.78 3.10 -9.81
C LEU A 373 -16.02 3.83 -9.26
N SER A 374 -16.32 5.02 -9.80
CA SER A 374 -17.48 5.83 -9.40
C SER A 374 -18.76 5.52 -10.19
N SER A 375 -18.62 5.04 -11.43
CA SER A 375 -19.75 4.76 -12.35
C SER A 375 -20.46 3.43 -12.09
N ASN A 376 -19.95 2.62 -11.17
CA ASN A 376 -20.46 1.31 -10.75
C ASN A 376 -20.73 1.32 -9.24
#